data_AF-B8IYE4-F1
#
_entry.id   AF-B8IYE4-F1
#
_cell.length_a   1.000
_cell.length_b   1.000
_cell.length_c   1.000
_cell.angle_alpha   90.00
_cell.angle_beta   90.00
_cell.angle_gamma   90.00
#
_symmetry.space_group_name_H-M   'P 1'
#
loop_
_entity.id
_entity.type
_entity.pdbx_description
1 polymer ?
#
loop_
_entity_poly.entity_id
_entity_poly.type
_entity_poly.pdbx_seq_one_letter_code
_entity_poly.pdbx_strand_id
1 'polypeptide(L)'
;MPLAGGTRLAARVRPSARARRTRLTLDPRGRLTLTVPEGMPLVVLEQSLPQFLPWLERAWKKHQSGSPEEQLPPSINLPLPDISFQVCLDGDLAAGRLAAAQHQEHSASLLVRSGPQRLLLVQSPGLLRLFGPVQDTALCARALRQWCRNMASVLLPPYLEGLARQGGFMLEKVSIRDQRSRWGSCARVRRSAVNARSGEKKAGQNGASLAEMEHRRQNSAAAPASSRAGRWMDTFFRLFSDADSPGLTPAGRNAAAPADTFGDDPAGRISLNWRALLLPRPLLEHLCWHELCHLRHMNHSPAYRAELARYSPDWPGCEKALDHAWRGLPWWALPGGDPSEDDA
;
A
#
# COMPACT_ATOMS: atom_id res chain seq x y z
N MET A 1 -17.11 -29.11 7.11
CA MET A 1 -16.29 -30.27 6.68
C MET A 1 -15.65 -30.89 7.90
N PRO A 2 -15.82 -32.21 8.15
CA PRO A 2 -15.16 -32.89 9.26
C PRO A 2 -13.68 -33.14 8.94
N LEU A 3 -12.79 -32.89 9.90
CA LEU A 3 -11.36 -33.23 9.82
C LEU A 3 -11.08 -34.55 10.56
N ALA A 4 -9.92 -35.18 10.32
CA ALA A 4 -9.51 -36.44 10.95
C ALA A 4 -9.53 -36.43 12.51
N GLY A 5 -9.56 -35.25 13.15
CA GLY A 5 -9.67 -35.08 14.60
C GLY A 5 -11.08 -34.76 15.13
N GLY A 6 -12.14 -34.92 14.33
CA GLY A 6 -13.53 -34.64 14.73
C GLY A 6 -13.92 -33.15 14.70
N THR A 7 -12.97 -32.25 14.47
CA THR A 7 -13.24 -30.81 14.30
C THR A 7 -14.12 -30.57 13.07
N ARG A 8 -15.24 -29.86 13.25
CA ARG A 8 -16.13 -29.43 12.16
C ARG A 8 -15.87 -27.95 11.86
N LEU A 9 -15.42 -27.67 10.65
CA LEU A 9 -15.24 -26.30 10.18
C LEU A 9 -16.35 -25.89 9.24
N ALA A 10 -16.88 -24.68 9.47
CA ALA A 10 -17.87 -24.05 8.60
C ALA A 10 -17.16 -23.14 7.60
N ALA A 11 -17.55 -23.22 6.32
CA ALA A 11 -17.04 -22.36 5.27
C ALA A 11 -18.17 -21.46 4.75
N ARG A 12 -17.89 -20.17 4.60
CA ARG A 12 -18.79 -19.25 3.87
C ARG A 12 -18.71 -19.57 2.39
N VAL A 13 -19.83 -19.90 1.77
CA VAL A 13 -19.91 -20.12 0.32
C VAL A 13 -20.07 -18.77 -0.37
N ARG A 14 -19.23 -18.52 -1.38
CA ARG A 14 -19.25 -17.28 -2.17
C ARG A 14 -19.34 -17.62 -3.67
N PRO A 15 -20.51 -17.42 -4.32
CA PRO A 15 -20.62 -17.50 -5.78
C PRO A 15 -19.78 -16.44 -6.49
N SER A 16 -19.25 -16.77 -7.68
CA SER A 16 -18.51 -15.81 -8.50
C SER A 16 -18.58 -16.13 -10.00
N ALA A 17 -19.09 -15.20 -10.80
CA ALA A 17 -19.09 -15.24 -12.27
C ALA A 17 -17.69 -15.39 -12.89
N ARG A 18 -16.65 -14.93 -12.18
CA ARG A 18 -15.25 -14.99 -12.65
C ARG A 18 -14.56 -16.30 -12.27
N ALA A 19 -15.10 -17.05 -11.32
CA ALA A 19 -14.51 -18.31 -10.91
C ALA A 19 -14.71 -19.37 -12.01
N ARG A 20 -13.63 -20.04 -12.39
CA ARG A 20 -13.65 -21.17 -13.34
C ARG A 20 -13.57 -22.53 -12.64
N ARG A 21 -13.30 -22.53 -11.34
CA ARG A 21 -13.11 -23.71 -10.49
C ARG A 21 -13.46 -23.37 -9.05
N THR A 22 -13.80 -24.38 -8.26
CA THR A 22 -13.97 -24.23 -6.81
C THR A 22 -12.61 -23.96 -6.15
N ARG A 23 -12.61 -23.05 -5.18
CA ARG A 23 -11.42 -22.71 -4.41
C ARG A 23 -11.80 -22.59 -2.94
N LEU A 24 -11.16 -23.39 -2.09
CA LEU A 24 -11.21 -23.23 -0.65
C LEU A 24 -10.04 -22.34 -0.19
N THR A 25 -10.34 -21.41 0.71
CA THR A 25 -9.37 -20.48 1.29
C THR A 25 -9.61 -20.39 2.78
N LEU A 26 -8.52 -20.42 3.57
CA LEU A 26 -8.52 -20.25 5.02
C LEU A 26 -7.78 -18.93 5.27
N ASP A 27 -8.47 -17.96 5.85
CA ASP A 27 -7.83 -16.70 6.20
C ASP A 27 -7.00 -16.86 7.50
N PRO A 28 -6.15 -15.88 7.82
CA PRO A 28 -5.31 -15.95 9.01
C PRO A 28 -6.06 -15.93 10.35
N ARG A 29 -7.35 -15.60 10.36
CA ARG A 29 -8.23 -15.65 11.54
C ARG A 29 -9.02 -16.96 11.62
N GLY A 30 -8.75 -17.90 10.72
CA GLY A 30 -9.38 -19.21 10.70
C GLY A 30 -10.71 -19.24 9.94
N ARG A 31 -11.08 -18.17 9.24
CA ARG A 31 -12.32 -18.14 8.46
C ARG A 31 -12.12 -18.87 7.13
N LEU A 32 -12.98 -19.86 6.88
CA LEU A 32 -13.01 -20.57 5.61
C LEU A 32 -13.96 -19.89 4.64
N THR A 33 -13.48 -19.64 3.43
CA THR A 33 -14.30 -19.19 2.29
C THR A 33 -14.17 -20.19 1.16
N LEU A 34 -15.31 -20.70 0.69
CA LEU A 34 -15.42 -21.56 -0.48
C LEU A 34 -15.96 -20.73 -1.65
N THR A 35 -15.08 -20.35 -2.57
CA THR A 35 -15.47 -19.64 -3.79
C THR A 35 -15.91 -20.65 -4.84
N VAL A 36 -17.11 -20.49 -5.39
CA VAL A 36 -17.72 -21.41 -6.36
C VAL A 36 -18.09 -20.68 -7.66
N PRO A 37 -17.96 -21.32 -8.84
CA PRO A 37 -18.53 -20.79 -10.07
C PRO A 37 -20.03 -20.54 -9.92
N GLU A 38 -20.51 -19.45 -10.48
CA GLU A 38 -21.94 -19.13 -10.49
C GLU A 38 -22.71 -20.18 -11.29
N GLY A 39 -23.86 -20.62 -10.75
CA GLY A 39 -24.67 -21.70 -11.34
C GLY A 39 -24.13 -23.12 -11.12
N MET A 40 -23.06 -23.32 -10.34
CA MET A 40 -22.57 -24.67 -10.02
C MET A 40 -23.62 -25.46 -9.22
N PRO A 41 -24.05 -26.66 -9.66
CA PRO A 41 -25.00 -27.48 -8.92
C PRO A 41 -24.42 -27.93 -7.57
N LEU A 42 -25.28 -27.98 -6.54
CA LEU A 42 -24.90 -28.37 -5.18
C LEU A 42 -24.22 -29.74 -5.13
N VAL A 43 -24.71 -30.71 -5.91
CA VAL A 43 -24.16 -32.06 -5.98
C VAL A 43 -22.70 -32.05 -6.44
N VAL A 44 -22.36 -31.24 -7.45
CA VAL A 44 -20.99 -31.12 -7.96
C VAL A 44 -20.11 -30.42 -6.93
N LEU A 45 -20.65 -29.44 -6.22
CA LEU A 45 -19.95 -28.78 -5.13
C LEU A 45 -19.58 -29.79 -4.02
N GLU A 46 -20.55 -30.57 -3.55
CA GLU A 46 -20.38 -31.59 -2.51
C GLU A 46 -19.33 -32.64 -2.91
N GLN A 47 -19.37 -33.12 -4.15
CA GLN A 47 -18.38 -34.04 -4.71
C GLN A 47 -16.96 -33.44 -4.76
N SER A 48 -16.85 -32.11 -4.88
CA SER A 48 -15.58 -31.39 -4.87
C SER A 48 -15.08 -31.02 -3.47
N LEU A 49 -15.80 -31.33 -2.39
CA LEU A 49 -15.34 -31.01 -1.03
C LEU A 49 -14.19 -31.92 -0.57
N PRO A 50 -14.22 -33.26 -0.75
CA PRO A 50 -13.17 -34.14 -0.24
C PRO A 50 -11.76 -33.81 -0.73
N GLN A 51 -11.60 -33.33 -1.97
CA GLN A 51 -10.29 -32.91 -2.52
C GLN A 51 -9.61 -31.80 -1.72
N PHE A 52 -10.35 -31.00 -0.96
CA PHE A 52 -9.77 -29.93 -0.14
C PHE A 52 -9.28 -30.44 1.22
N LEU A 53 -9.68 -31.63 1.67
CA LEU A 53 -9.36 -32.14 3.02
C LEU A 53 -7.86 -32.20 3.32
N PRO A 54 -6.99 -32.76 2.46
CA PRO A 54 -5.55 -32.85 2.76
C PRO A 54 -4.86 -31.48 2.84
N TRP A 55 -5.36 -30.48 2.10
CA TRP A 55 -4.89 -29.11 2.23
C TRP A 55 -5.46 -28.46 3.49
N LEU A 56 -6.75 -28.64 3.77
CA LEU A 56 -7.45 -28.06 4.90
C LEU A 56 -6.87 -28.54 6.23
N GLU A 57 -6.56 -29.83 6.36
CA GLU A 57 -5.94 -30.39 7.56
C GLU A 57 -4.56 -29.78 7.83
N ARG A 58 -3.72 -29.64 6.79
CA ARG A 58 -2.42 -28.98 6.90
C ARG A 58 -2.56 -27.49 7.23
N ALA A 59 -3.46 -26.79 6.55
CA ALA A 59 -3.72 -25.38 6.77
C ALA A 59 -4.28 -25.11 8.18
N TRP A 60 -5.19 -25.97 8.65
CA TRP A 60 -5.80 -25.89 9.98
C TRP A 60 -4.83 -26.27 11.09
N LYS A 61 -3.99 -27.30 10.89
CA LYS A 61 -2.90 -27.63 11.82
C LYS A 61 -1.92 -26.47 11.95
N LYS A 62 -1.56 -25.83 10.83
CA LYS A 62 -0.70 -24.64 10.80
C LYS A 62 -1.35 -23.44 11.51
N HIS A 63 -2.65 -23.22 11.30
CA HIS A 63 -3.41 -22.17 11.98
C HIS A 63 -3.44 -22.40 13.50
N GLN A 64 -3.67 -23.63 13.95
CA GLN A 64 -3.66 -24.01 15.37
C GLN A 64 -2.27 -23.94 15.99
N SER A 65 -1.22 -24.33 15.26
CA SER A 65 0.16 -24.32 15.77
C SER A 65 0.82 -22.94 15.74
N GLY A 66 0.15 -21.93 15.17
CA GLY A 66 0.76 -20.66 14.82
C GLY A 66 -0.24 -19.54 14.74
N SER A 67 -1.20 -19.48 15.67
CA SER A 67 -1.81 -18.21 16.02
C SER A 67 -0.83 -17.56 17.00
N PRO A 68 0.13 -16.72 16.57
CA PRO A 68 0.80 -15.85 17.52
C PRO A 68 -0.33 -15.15 18.27
N GLU A 69 -0.25 -15.16 19.59
CA GLU A 69 -1.09 -14.35 20.45
C GLU A 69 -1.28 -13.00 19.74
N GLU A 70 -2.53 -12.54 19.54
CA GLU A 70 -2.87 -11.31 18.82
C GLU A 70 -2.42 -10.05 19.61
N GLN A 71 -1.19 -10.11 20.13
CA GLN A 71 -0.45 -9.06 20.77
C GLN A 71 0.01 -8.08 19.71
N LEU A 72 -0.19 -6.81 20.01
CA LEU A 72 0.29 -5.72 19.19
C LEU A 72 1.83 -5.73 19.19
N PRO A 73 2.46 -5.32 18.09
CA PRO A 73 3.91 -5.30 18.02
C PRO A 73 4.44 -4.29 19.06
N PRO A 74 5.53 -4.57 19.78
CA PRO A 74 6.12 -3.59 20.71
C PRO A 74 6.72 -2.38 19.97
N SER A 75 7.04 -2.55 18.68
CA SER A 75 7.54 -1.48 17.82
C SER A 75 7.18 -1.72 16.36
N ILE A 76 7.07 -0.64 15.59
CA ILE A 76 6.96 -0.67 14.14
C ILE A 76 8.20 -0.01 13.55
N ASN A 77 8.94 -0.77 12.76
CA ASN A 77 10.09 -0.28 12.01
C ASN A 77 9.63 0.14 10.61
N LEU A 78 10.08 1.32 10.18
CA LEU A 78 9.96 1.85 8.84
C LEU A 78 11.35 1.83 8.20
N PRO A 79 11.74 0.76 7.47
CA PRO A 79 13.08 0.64 6.88
C PRO A 79 13.41 1.76 5.88
N LEU A 80 12.38 2.41 5.37
CA LEU A 80 12.46 3.71 4.73
C LEU A 80 11.58 4.65 5.56
N PRO A 81 12.11 5.62 6.31
CA PRO A 81 13.47 6.21 6.29
C PRO A 81 14.46 5.68 7.38
N ASP A 82 14.37 4.41 7.76
CA ASP A 82 15.14 3.78 8.86
C ASP A 82 14.79 4.35 10.25
N ILE A 83 13.49 4.35 10.55
CA ILE A 83 12.96 4.87 11.81
C ILE A 83 12.11 3.82 12.49
N SER A 84 12.25 3.73 13.82
CA SER A 84 11.43 2.87 14.65
C SER A 84 10.48 3.68 15.52
N PHE A 85 9.27 3.17 15.69
CA PHE A 85 8.29 3.68 16.63
C PHE A 85 7.95 2.63 17.66
N GLN A 86 8.13 2.93 18.94
CA GLN A 86 7.59 2.11 20.02
C GLN A 86 6.06 2.23 20.03
N VAL A 87 5.36 1.12 20.31
CA VAL A 87 3.91 1.08 20.41
C VAL A 87 3.52 0.94 21.87
N CYS A 88 2.76 1.90 22.39
CA CYS A 88 2.29 1.92 23.77
C CYS A 88 0.77 2.00 23.84
N LEU A 89 0.20 1.26 24.78
CA LEU A 89 -1.21 1.34 25.15
C LEU A 89 -1.32 2.31 26.32
N ASP A 90 -2.15 3.34 26.20
CA ASP A 90 -2.14 4.46 27.13
C ASP A 90 -3.55 4.99 27.39
N GLY A 91 -3.94 5.10 28.66
CA GLY A 91 -5.13 5.82 29.15
C GLY A 91 -6.44 5.71 28.36
N ASP A 92 -7.30 6.69 28.61
CA ASP A 92 -8.58 6.85 27.94
C ASP A 92 -8.52 7.92 26.82
N LEU A 93 -9.64 8.14 26.13
CA LEU A 93 -9.72 9.14 25.07
C LEU A 93 -9.52 10.58 25.56
N ALA A 94 -9.79 10.88 26.84
CA ALA A 94 -9.57 12.22 27.38
C ALA A 94 -8.08 12.47 27.56
N ALA A 95 -7.34 11.52 28.13
CA ALA A 95 -5.89 11.53 28.20
C ALA A 95 -5.26 11.65 26.80
N GLY A 96 -5.76 10.90 25.82
CA GLY A 96 -5.28 10.99 24.45
C GLY A 96 -5.51 12.34 23.80
N ARG A 97 -6.64 13.01 24.07
CA ARG A 97 -6.90 14.37 23.58
C ARG A 97 -5.95 15.39 24.19
N LEU A 98 -5.64 15.26 25.48
CA LEU A 98 -4.64 16.10 26.14
C LEU A 98 -3.24 15.86 25.55
N ALA A 99 -2.84 14.60 25.37
CA ALA A 99 -1.56 14.25 24.75
C ALA A 99 -1.44 14.83 23.32
N ALA A 100 -2.50 14.72 22.52
CA ALA A 100 -2.52 15.32 21.18
C ALA A 100 -2.43 16.87 21.22
N ALA A 101 -3.00 17.50 22.24
CA ALA A 101 -3.00 18.96 22.41
C ALA A 101 -1.70 19.52 23.00
N GLN A 102 -0.93 18.71 23.76
CA GLN A 102 0.35 19.13 24.34
C GLN A 102 1.49 19.16 23.32
N HIS A 103 1.42 18.32 22.28
CA HIS A 103 2.48 18.18 21.29
C HIS A 103 2.15 18.89 19.96
N GLN A 104 1.56 20.09 20.03
CA GLN A 104 0.99 20.80 18.87
C GLN A 104 1.94 20.97 17.68
N GLU A 105 3.26 21.01 17.89
CA GLU A 105 4.23 21.20 16.79
C GLU A 105 4.73 19.88 16.19
N HIS A 106 4.73 18.78 16.95
CA HIS A 106 5.43 17.52 16.59
C HIS A 106 4.57 16.25 16.69
N SER A 107 3.27 16.38 16.94
CA SER A 107 2.37 15.22 17.01
C SER A 107 1.31 15.21 15.93
N ALA A 108 1.20 14.05 15.28
CA ALA A 108 0.07 13.69 14.45
C ALA A 108 -0.90 12.84 15.28
N SER A 109 -2.21 12.99 15.04
CA SER A 109 -3.22 12.15 15.69
C SER A 109 -4.17 11.53 14.68
N LEU A 110 -4.63 10.33 14.97
CA LEU A 110 -5.48 9.52 14.11
C LEU A 110 -6.60 8.90 14.95
N LEU A 111 -7.85 9.25 14.64
CA LEU A 111 -9.02 8.67 15.30
C LEU A 111 -9.60 7.54 14.44
N VAL A 112 -9.70 6.35 15.00
CA VAL A 112 -10.30 5.16 14.37
C VAL A 112 -11.59 4.76 15.10
N ARG A 113 -12.55 4.18 14.37
CA ARG A 113 -13.90 3.88 14.87
C ARG A 113 -14.30 2.43 14.58
N SER A 114 -14.87 1.74 15.56
CA SER A 114 -15.59 0.46 15.42
C SER A 114 -16.97 0.59 16.05
N GLY A 115 -18.05 0.70 15.27
CA GLY A 115 -19.39 0.93 15.82
C GLY A 115 -19.41 2.14 16.78
N PRO A 116 -19.72 1.97 18.09
CA PRO A 116 -19.68 3.04 19.09
C PRO A 116 -18.26 3.34 19.62
N GLN A 117 -17.34 2.39 19.52
CA GLN A 117 -15.99 2.52 20.06
C GLN A 117 -15.12 3.47 19.24
N ARG A 118 -14.24 4.18 19.93
CA ARG A 118 -13.32 5.16 19.36
C ARG A 118 -11.95 4.92 19.96
N LEU A 119 -10.94 4.82 19.12
CA LEU A 119 -9.54 4.74 19.55
C LEU A 119 -8.76 5.89 18.92
N LEU A 120 -7.98 6.60 19.72
CA LEU A 120 -7.13 7.69 19.27
C LEU A 120 -5.68 7.23 19.31
N LEU A 121 -5.02 7.23 18.16
CA LEU A 121 -3.57 7.05 18.05
C LEU A 121 -2.93 8.44 18.03
N VAL A 122 -1.95 8.68 18.91
CA VAL A 122 -1.12 9.89 18.93
C VAL A 122 0.31 9.49 18.63
N GLN A 123 0.85 10.04 17.55
CA GLN A 123 2.26 9.91 17.18
C GLN A 123 3.06 11.05 17.82
N SER A 124 4.22 10.72 18.35
CA SER A 124 5.31 11.65 18.66
C SER A 124 6.63 11.05 18.15
N PRO A 125 7.76 11.78 18.16
CA PRO A 125 9.04 11.22 17.73
C PRO A 125 9.34 9.88 18.45
N GLY A 126 9.54 8.82 17.66
CA GLY A 126 9.84 7.46 18.16
C GLY A 126 8.70 6.72 18.88
N LEU A 127 7.47 7.27 18.93
CA LEU A 127 6.41 6.70 19.75
C LEU A 127 5.02 6.77 19.08
N LEU A 128 4.25 5.70 19.21
CA LEU A 128 2.84 5.60 18.86
C LEU A 128 2.05 5.19 20.11
N ARG A 129 1.26 6.11 20.65
CA ARG A 129 0.40 5.87 21.81
C ARG A 129 -1.04 5.65 21.36
N LEU A 130 -1.67 4.60 21.88
CA LEU A 130 -3.06 4.22 21.59
C LEU A 130 -3.93 4.51 22.80
N PHE A 131 -4.99 5.31 22.64
CA PHE A 131 -5.87 5.75 23.71
C PHE A 131 -7.33 5.34 23.49
N GLY A 132 -8.00 4.90 24.56
CA GLY A 132 -9.39 4.45 24.53
C GLY A 132 -9.53 2.96 24.87
N PRO A 133 -10.36 2.18 24.15
CA PRO A 133 -10.57 0.75 24.43
C PRO A 133 -9.39 -0.09 23.92
N VAL A 134 -8.22 0.08 24.53
CA VAL A 134 -6.95 -0.58 24.14
C VAL A 134 -6.96 -2.10 24.33
N GLN A 135 -7.97 -2.63 25.03
CA GLN A 135 -8.21 -4.06 25.18
C GLN A 135 -8.78 -4.68 23.88
N ASP A 136 -9.38 -3.86 23.00
CA ASP A 136 -9.76 -4.29 21.65
C ASP A 136 -8.52 -4.25 20.73
N THR A 137 -7.81 -5.38 20.70
CA THR A 137 -6.61 -5.58 19.88
C THR A 137 -6.89 -5.42 18.39
N ALA A 138 -8.10 -5.76 17.92
CA ALA A 138 -8.48 -5.60 16.52
C ALA A 138 -8.65 -4.13 16.12
N LEU A 139 -9.25 -3.32 16.98
CA LEU A 139 -9.36 -1.87 16.81
C LEU A 139 -7.99 -1.18 16.90
N CYS A 140 -7.12 -1.62 17.81
CA CYS A 140 -5.72 -1.16 17.88
C CYS A 140 -4.95 -1.49 16.60
N ALA A 141 -5.02 -2.75 16.14
CA ALA A 141 -4.39 -3.17 14.90
C ALA A 141 -4.90 -2.38 13.69
N ARG A 142 -6.20 -2.02 13.66
CA ARG A 142 -6.75 -1.13 12.62
C ARG A 142 -6.13 0.26 12.67
N ALA A 143 -5.94 0.84 13.86
CA ALA A 143 -5.26 2.12 14.00
C ALA A 143 -3.82 2.08 13.49
N LEU A 144 -3.07 1.03 13.83
CA LEU A 144 -1.70 0.83 13.32
C LEU A 144 -1.69 0.65 11.79
N ARG A 145 -2.60 -0.15 11.23
CA ARG A 145 -2.73 -0.30 9.76
C ARG A 145 -3.03 1.04 9.08
N GLN A 146 -3.97 1.81 9.62
CA GLN A 146 -4.33 3.09 9.03
C GLN A 146 -3.17 4.11 9.15
N TRP A 147 -2.42 4.09 10.25
CA TRP A 147 -1.21 4.88 10.39
C TRP A 147 -0.14 4.46 9.36
N CYS A 148 0.15 3.16 9.21
CA CYS A 148 1.09 2.66 8.19
C CYS A 148 0.65 3.02 6.77
N ARG A 149 -0.66 3.00 6.48
CA ARG A 149 -1.21 3.43 5.18
C ARG A 149 -0.96 4.91 4.91
N ASN A 150 -1.09 5.75 5.94
CA ASN A 150 -0.78 7.17 5.84
C ASN A 150 0.72 7.38 5.61
N MET A 151 1.59 6.69 6.37
CA MET A 151 3.04 6.74 6.18
C MET A 151 3.45 6.28 4.77
N ALA A 152 2.89 5.16 4.29
CA ALA A 152 3.18 4.63 2.97
C ALA A 152 2.80 5.61 1.85
N SER A 153 1.71 6.36 2.04
CA SER A 153 1.24 7.37 1.09
C SER A 153 2.14 8.60 1.01
N VAL A 154 2.95 8.84 2.04
CA VAL A 154 3.94 9.93 2.08
C VAL A 154 5.31 9.45 1.61
N LEU A 155 5.75 8.26 2.04
CA LEU A 155 7.13 7.81 1.87
C LEU A 155 7.39 7.07 0.55
N LEU A 156 6.45 6.22 0.11
CA LEU A 156 6.70 5.35 -1.05
C LEU A 156 6.64 6.08 -2.41
N PRO A 157 5.71 7.04 -2.65
CA PRO A 157 5.69 7.79 -3.91
C PRO A 157 7.00 8.51 -4.26
N PRO A 158 7.56 9.39 -3.39
CA PRO A 158 8.79 10.11 -3.74
C PRO A 158 9.98 9.17 -3.90
N TYR A 159 10.01 8.05 -3.16
CA TYR A 159 11.04 7.02 -3.32
C TYR A 159 10.99 6.37 -4.70
N LEU A 160 9.81 5.91 -5.12
CA LEU A 160 9.60 5.32 -6.45
C LEU A 160 9.88 6.33 -7.58
N GLU A 161 9.47 7.58 -7.41
CA GLU A 161 9.75 8.66 -8.37
C GLU A 161 11.25 8.97 -8.47
N GLY A 162 11.99 8.88 -7.37
CA GLY A 162 13.45 9.00 -7.36
C GLY A 162 14.13 7.91 -8.20
N LEU A 163 13.72 6.65 -8.01
CA LEU A 163 14.20 5.52 -8.81
C LEU A 163 13.78 5.64 -10.27
N ALA A 164 12.56 6.09 -10.55
CA ALA A 164 12.10 6.33 -11.92
C ALA A 164 12.98 7.35 -12.65
N ARG A 165 13.30 8.48 -11.99
CA ARG A 165 14.22 9.50 -12.51
C ARG A 165 15.63 8.92 -12.74
N GLN A 166 16.15 8.13 -11.79
CA GLN A 166 17.46 7.49 -11.92
C GLN A 166 17.52 6.50 -13.09
N GLY A 167 16.46 5.73 -13.33
CA GLY A 167 16.39 4.73 -14.42
C GLY A 167 15.86 5.27 -15.75
N GLY A 168 15.55 6.57 -15.84
CA GLY A 168 14.97 7.18 -17.04
C GLY A 168 13.57 6.65 -17.39
N PHE A 169 12.74 6.31 -16.41
CA PHE A 169 11.38 5.84 -16.60
C PHE A 169 10.36 6.99 -16.54
N MET A 170 9.38 6.96 -17.45
CA MET A 170 8.26 7.91 -17.45
C MET A 170 7.13 7.43 -16.53
N LEU A 171 7.00 8.07 -15.37
CA LEU A 171 5.98 7.76 -14.37
C LEU A 171 4.93 8.88 -14.32
N GLU A 172 3.68 8.56 -14.63
CA GLU A 172 2.58 9.52 -14.57
C GLU A 172 2.00 9.64 -13.16
N LYS A 173 1.87 8.50 -12.46
CA LYS A 173 1.22 8.47 -11.16
C LYS A 173 1.66 7.28 -10.32
N VAL A 174 1.89 7.54 -9.04
CA VAL A 174 1.98 6.51 -8.00
C VAL A 174 0.71 6.51 -7.17
N SER A 175 0.23 5.32 -6.77
CA SER A 175 -0.85 5.20 -5.80
C SER A 175 -0.59 4.11 -4.78
N ILE A 176 -1.07 4.32 -3.55
CA ILE A 176 -0.99 3.32 -2.48
C ILE A 176 -2.32 2.59 -2.35
N ARG A 177 -2.29 1.27 -2.29
CA ARG A 177 -3.45 0.38 -2.28
C ARG A 177 -3.36 -0.66 -1.17
N ASP A 178 -4.49 -1.29 -0.86
CA ASP A 178 -4.59 -2.42 0.07
C ASP A 178 -4.92 -3.70 -0.70
N GLN A 179 -3.96 -4.16 -1.50
CA GLN A 179 -4.17 -5.31 -2.38
C GLN A 179 -4.10 -6.61 -1.57
N ARG A 180 -4.98 -7.57 -1.88
CA ARG A 180 -5.14 -8.80 -1.06
C ARG A 180 -4.07 -9.87 -1.30
N SER A 181 -3.31 -9.80 -2.39
CA SER A 181 -2.45 -10.93 -2.82
C SER A 181 -1.20 -10.54 -3.58
N ARG A 182 -0.82 -9.26 -3.62
CA ARG A 182 0.34 -8.80 -4.38
C ARG A 182 0.92 -7.51 -3.79
N TRP A 183 2.21 -7.31 -4.05
CA TRP A 183 3.00 -6.16 -3.57
C TRP A 183 2.82 -4.89 -4.40
N GLY A 184 2.51 -5.02 -5.69
CA GLY A 184 2.30 -3.89 -6.58
C GLY A 184 1.54 -4.26 -7.86
N SER A 185 1.34 -3.26 -8.71
CA SER A 185 0.84 -3.43 -10.06
C SER A 185 1.11 -2.21 -10.92
N CYS A 186 1.43 -2.44 -12.20
CA CYS A 186 1.70 -1.43 -13.20
C CYS A 186 0.65 -1.40 -14.32
N ALA A 187 0.37 -0.21 -14.86
CA ALA A 187 -0.48 -0.01 -16.02
C ALA A 187 0.08 1.09 -16.93
N ARG A 188 0.16 0.84 -18.24
CA ARG A 188 0.52 1.86 -19.24
C ARG A 188 -0.62 2.84 -19.49
N VAL A 189 -0.26 4.09 -19.72
CA VAL A 189 -1.18 5.09 -20.25
C VAL A 189 -0.94 5.22 -21.74
N ARG A 190 -2.00 4.99 -22.53
CA ARG A 190 -1.94 5.29 -23.95
C ARG A 190 -1.86 6.80 -24.10
N ARG A 191 -0.83 7.32 -24.76
CA ARG A 191 -0.87 8.70 -25.27
C ARG A 191 -2.06 8.76 -26.24
N SER A 192 -3.14 9.43 -25.86
CA SER A 192 -4.11 9.88 -26.85
C SER A 192 -3.38 10.81 -27.79
N ALA A 193 -3.35 10.50 -29.09
CA ALA A 193 -2.82 11.38 -30.10
C ALA A 193 -3.63 12.69 -30.10
N VAL A 194 -3.21 13.67 -29.31
CA VAL A 194 -3.78 15.01 -29.34
C VAL A 194 -3.03 15.79 -30.43
N ASN A 195 -3.67 15.82 -31.60
CA ASN A 195 -3.50 16.79 -32.70
C ASN A 195 -2.06 17.17 -33.12
N ALA A 196 -1.42 16.28 -33.88
CA ALA A 196 -0.59 16.71 -35.01
C ALA A 196 -1.50 17.14 -36.18
N ARG A 197 -2.16 18.29 -36.04
CA ARG A 197 -2.68 19.04 -37.20
C ARG A 197 -2.16 20.46 -37.09
N SER A 198 -1.11 20.69 -37.88
CA SER A 198 -0.74 21.96 -38.48
C SER A 198 -1.93 22.94 -38.51
N GLY A 199 -1.86 23.95 -37.65
CA GLY A 199 -2.68 25.14 -37.72
C GLY A 199 -1.78 26.33 -38.01
N GLU A 200 -1.45 26.54 -39.28
CA GLU A 200 -1.17 27.89 -39.76
C GLU A 200 -2.34 28.78 -39.34
N LYS A 201 -2.12 29.68 -38.39
CA LYS A 201 -3.07 30.75 -38.09
C LYS A 201 -2.48 32.07 -38.58
N LYS A 202 -3.04 32.52 -39.71
CA LYS A 202 -3.02 33.90 -40.16
C LYS A 202 -3.35 34.84 -39.00
N ALA A 203 -2.56 35.91 -38.92
CA ALA A 203 -2.83 37.08 -38.11
C ALA A 203 -4.23 37.62 -38.42
N GLY A 204 -5.02 37.83 -37.37
CA GLY A 204 -6.31 38.48 -37.39
C GLY A 204 -6.48 39.17 -36.06
N GLN A 205 -6.30 40.50 -36.08
CA GLN A 205 -6.39 41.42 -34.97
C GLN A 205 -7.73 41.27 -34.23
N ASN A 206 -7.68 41.26 -32.90
CA ASN A 206 -8.60 42.04 -32.08
C ASN A 206 -8.01 42.14 -30.66
N GLY A 207 -7.80 43.38 -30.24
CA GLY A 207 -7.20 43.72 -28.97
C GLY A 207 -8.12 43.37 -27.80
N ALA A 208 -7.54 42.71 -26.81
CA ALA A 208 -7.94 42.79 -25.41
C ALA A 208 -6.65 43.12 -24.63
N SER A 209 -6.76 44.12 -23.76
CA SER A 209 -5.66 44.75 -23.03
C SER A 209 -4.90 43.75 -22.13
N LEU A 210 -3.57 43.85 -22.11
CA LEU A 210 -2.68 43.14 -21.17
C LEU A 210 -3.07 43.35 -19.69
N ALA A 211 -3.81 44.42 -19.37
CA ALA A 211 -4.29 44.69 -18.02
C ALA A 211 -5.51 43.83 -17.60
N GLU A 212 -6.30 43.31 -18.54
CA GLU A 212 -7.50 42.50 -18.24
C GLU A 212 -7.19 41.01 -18.09
N MET A 213 -6.03 40.53 -18.57
CA MET A 213 -5.57 39.15 -18.36
C MET A 213 -4.88 38.94 -17.00
N GLU A 214 -4.24 39.96 -16.44
CA GLU A 214 -3.56 39.89 -15.14
C GLU A 214 -4.57 39.76 -13.99
N HIS A 215 -5.72 40.45 -14.09
CA HIS A 215 -6.74 40.46 -13.02
C HIS A 215 -7.53 39.14 -12.93
N ARG A 216 -7.59 38.35 -14.01
CA ARG A 216 -8.27 37.04 -14.05
C ARG A 216 -7.40 35.88 -13.58
N ARG A 217 -6.07 36.04 -13.58
CA ARG A 217 -5.12 35.08 -12.98
C ARG A 217 -5.08 35.16 -11.46
N GLN A 218 -5.37 36.31 -10.87
CA GLN A 218 -5.34 36.50 -9.41
C GLN A 218 -6.59 35.97 -8.68
N ASN A 219 -7.72 35.76 -9.38
CA ASN A 219 -8.98 35.31 -8.77
C ASN A 219 -9.34 33.82 -9.00
N SER A 220 -8.40 32.99 -9.48
CA SER A 220 -8.59 31.53 -9.64
C SER A 220 -7.77 30.69 -8.65
N ALA A 221 -7.23 31.29 -7.59
CA ALA A 221 -6.63 30.57 -6.46
C ALA A 221 -7.71 30.20 -5.43
N ALA A 222 -8.70 29.41 -5.84
CA ALA A 222 -9.47 28.64 -4.87
C ALA A 222 -8.55 27.52 -4.35
N ALA A 223 -7.84 27.82 -3.26
CA ALA A 223 -7.07 26.83 -2.51
C ALA A 223 -7.98 25.61 -2.24
N PRO A 224 -7.57 24.38 -2.59
CA PRO A 224 -8.35 23.22 -2.22
C PRO A 224 -8.45 23.19 -0.70
N ALA A 225 -9.68 23.15 -0.20
CA ALA A 225 -10.00 23.09 1.22
C ALA A 225 -9.05 22.12 1.93
N SER A 226 -8.18 22.68 2.78
CA SER A 226 -7.20 21.93 3.55
C SER A 226 -7.95 20.99 4.49
N SER A 227 -8.09 19.73 4.07
CA SER A 227 -8.49 18.67 4.99
C SER A 227 -7.47 18.61 6.13
N ARG A 228 -7.90 18.16 7.32
CA ARG A 228 -7.02 17.87 8.48
C ARG A 228 -5.77 17.02 8.13
N ALA A 229 -5.75 16.37 6.97
CA ALA A 229 -4.60 15.65 6.43
C ALA A 229 -3.41 16.55 6.03
N GLY A 230 -3.59 17.86 5.80
CA GLY A 230 -2.51 18.77 5.42
C GLY A 230 -1.58 19.16 6.58
N ARG A 231 -2.15 19.43 7.77
CA ARG A 231 -1.35 19.92 8.92
C ARG A 231 -0.35 18.91 9.48
N TRP A 232 -0.63 17.61 9.40
CA TRP A 232 0.34 16.60 9.88
C TRP A 232 1.45 16.33 8.87
N MET A 233 1.23 16.60 7.57
CA MET A 233 2.27 16.47 6.54
C MET A 233 3.36 17.53 6.73
N ASP A 234 2.99 18.77 7.03
CA ASP A 234 3.95 19.85 7.32
C ASP A 234 4.79 19.54 8.57
N THR A 235 4.18 18.97 9.61
CA THR A 235 4.88 18.48 10.82
C THR A 235 5.76 17.26 10.52
N PHE A 236 5.28 16.30 9.73
CA PHE A 236 6.04 15.13 9.33
C PHE A 236 7.27 15.51 8.53
N PHE A 237 7.12 16.39 7.53
CA PHE A 237 8.26 16.93 6.81
C PHE A 237 9.17 17.69 7.77
N ARG A 238 8.71 18.60 8.63
CA ARG A 238 9.60 19.28 9.60
C ARG A 238 10.40 18.36 10.52
N LEU A 239 9.84 17.23 10.94
CA LEU A 239 10.55 16.23 11.75
C LEU A 239 11.60 15.44 10.96
N PHE A 240 11.51 15.41 9.63
CA PHE A 240 12.32 14.56 8.74
C PHE A 240 12.92 15.35 7.55
N SER A 241 12.92 16.68 7.59
CA SER A 241 13.37 17.60 6.52
C SER A 241 14.58 18.43 6.91
N ASP A 242 15.41 17.93 7.82
CA ASP A 242 16.83 18.18 7.61
C ASP A 242 17.15 17.54 6.25
N ALA A 243 17.31 18.39 5.23
CA ALA A 243 17.49 18.05 3.82
C ALA A 243 18.73 17.17 3.54
N ASP A 244 19.45 16.77 4.60
CA ASP A 244 20.57 15.84 4.64
C ASP A 244 20.20 14.45 5.21
N SER A 245 18.93 14.14 5.46
CA SER A 245 18.52 12.84 6.04
C SER A 245 19.01 11.65 5.21
N PRO A 246 20.04 10.90 5.67
CA PRO A 246 20.68 9.83 4.91
C PRO A 246 19.76 8.61 4.91
N GLY A 247 18.90 8.46 3.90
CA GLY A 247 18.02 7.29 3.83
C GLY A 247 16.94 7.31 2.75
N LEU A 248 16.41 8.49 2.42
CA LEU A 248 15.41 8.67 1.35
C LEU A 248 16.01 8.77 -0.05
N THR A 249 17.32 8.97 -0.14
CA THR A 249 18.08 8.94 -1.38
C THR A 249 18.44 7.51 -1.75
N PRO A 250 18.07 7.00 -2.94
CA PRO A 250 18.51 5.69 -3.42
C PRO A 250 20.02 5.51 -3.25
N ALA A 251 20.46 4.32 -2.82
CA ALA A 251 21.88 4.08 -2.61
C ALA A 251 22.61 4.00 -3.97
N GLY A 252 23.64 4.83 -4.16
CA GLY A 252 24.78 4.53 -5.03
C GLY A 252 24.58 4.58 -6.56
N ARG A 253 25.13 5.64 -7.15
CA ARG A 253 25.85 5.73 -8.44
C ARG A 253 25.26 4.99 -9.66
N ASN A 254 24.38 5.70 -10.35
CA ASN A 254 24.58 5.99 -11.77
C ASN A 254 24.24 7.47 -11.95
N ALA A 255 25.03 8.20 -12.76
CA ALA A 255 24.69 9.58 -13.10
C ALA A 255 23.22 9.61 -13.55
N ALA A 256 22.41 10.50 -12.95
CA ALA A 256 21.05 10.71 -13.41
C ALA A 256 21.10 10.88 -14.92
N ALA A 257 20.36 10.05 -15.65
CA ALA A 257 20.21 10.26 -17.08
C ALA A 257 19.69 11.69 -17.27
N PRO A 258 20.30 12.52 -18.15
CA PRO A 258 19.82 13.88 -18.39
C PRO A 258 18.31 13.86 -18.69
N ALA A 259 17.59 14.91 -18.29
CA ALA A 259 16.13 15.00 -18.39
C ALA A 259 15.59 14.87 -19.83
N ASP A 260 16.50 14.86 -20.79
CA ASP A 260 16.35 14.78 -22.24
C ASP A 260 16.62 13.35 -22.79
N THR A 261 16.90 12.37 -21.92
CA THR A 261 17.09 10.94 -22.28
C THR A 261 15.85 10.07 -22.15
N PHE A 262 14.70 10.61 -21.74
CA PHE A 262 13.43 9.89 -21.83
C PHE A 262 13.08 9.75 -23.31
N GLY A 263 13.48 8.63 -23.93
CA GLY A 263 13.07 8.30 -25.30
C GLY A 263 11.56 8.18 -25.43
N ASP A 264 11.07 7.49 -26.46
CA ASP A 264 9.65 7.20 -26.66
C ASP A 264 9.04 6.20 -25.63
N ASP A 265 9.57 6.18 -24.40
CA ASP A 265 9.09 5.33 -23.32
C ASP A 265 7.63 5.65 -22.99
N PRO A 266 6.78 4.61 -22.84
CA PRO A 266 5.39 4.81 -22.49
C PRO A 266 5.27 5.25 -21.03
N ALA A 267 4.56 6.35 -20.80
CA ALA A 267 4.18 6.74 -19.45
C ALA A 267 3.25 5.69 -18.83
N GLY A 268 3.33 5.50 -17.51
CA GLY A 268 2.42 4.60 -16.82
C GLY A 268 2.15 4.97 -15.38
N ARG A 269 1.22 4.23 -14.79
CA ARG A 269 0.77 4.37 -13.41
C ARG A 269 1.18 3.12 -12.65
N ILE A 270 1.83 3.32 -11.50
CA ILE A 270 2.22 2.23 -10.60
C ILE A 270 1.37 2.33 -9.34
N SER A 271 0.91 1.19 -8.85
CA SER A 271 0.28 1.08 -7.54
C SER A 271 1.11 0.16 -6.65
N LEU A 272 1.46 0.63 -5.46
CA LEU A 272 2.15 -0.18 -4.45
C LEU A 272 1.18 -0.56 -3.33
N ASN A 273 1.39 -1.73 -2.74
CA ASN A 273 0.71 -2.12 -1.51
C ASN A 273 1.31 -1.33 -0.34
N TRP A 274 0.48 -0.79 0.56
CA TRP A 274 0.99 -0.03 1.71
C TRP A 274 1.97 -0.83 2.57
N ARG A 275 1.82 -2.16 2.60
CA ARG A 275 2.72 -3.08 3.32
C ARG A 275 4.15 -3.05 2.81
N ALA A 276 4.38 -2.57 1.58
CA ALA A 276 5.73 -2.40 1.05
C ALA A 276 6.58 -1.47 1.94
N LEU A 277 5.93 -0.59 2.71
CA LEU A 277 6.59 0.22 3.74
C LEU A 277 7.28 -0.62 4.83
N LEU A 278 6.84 -1.85 5.07
CA LEU A 278 7.41 -2.76 6.07
C LEU A 278 8.54 -3.64 5.50
N LEU A 279 8.81 -3.57 4.20
CA LEU A 279 9.84 -4.37 3.56
C LEU A 279 11.23 -3.83 3.92
N PRO A 280 12.23 -4.71 4.15
CA PRO A 280 13.62 -4.31 4.13
C PRO A 280 13.95 -3.52 2.86
N ARG A 281 14.77 -2.47 3.00
CA ARG A 281 15.08 -1.53 1.92
C ARG A 281 15.49 -2.18 0.60
N PRO A 282 16.36 -3.22 0.55
CA PRO A 282 16.71 -3.88 -0.71
C PRO A 282 15.52 -4.55 -1.41
N LEU A 283 14.57 -5.10 -0.64
CA LEU A 283 13.37 -5.73 -1.19
C LEU A 283 12.35 -4.69 -1.68
N LEU A 284 12.23 -3.56 -0.97
CA LEU A 284 11.42 -2.43 -1.43
C LEU A 284 11.97 -1.86 -2.73
N GLU A 285 13.28 -1.65 -2.80
CA GLU A 285 13.95 -1.15 -4.02
C GLU A 285 13.76 -2.12 -5.19
N HIS A 286 13.98 -3.41 -4.98
CA HIS A 286 13.71 -4.44 -5.98
C HIS A 286 12.25 -4.41 -6.45
N LEU A 287 11.27 -4.30 -5.54
CA LEU A 287 9.86 -4.17 -5.88
C LEU A 287 9.59 -2.92 -6.75
N CYS A 288 10.21 -1.79 -6.41
CA CYS A 288 10.09 -0.57 -7.21
C CYS A 288 10.65 -0.78 -8.63
N TRP A 289 11.85 -1.36 -8.76
CA TRP A 289 12.44 -1.66 -10.06
C TRP A 289 11.61 -2.67 -10.87
N HIS A 290 11.03 -3.68 -10.20
CA HIS A 290 10.11 -4.64 -10.82
C HIS A 290 8.93 -3.93 -11.50
N GLU A 291 8.25 -3.02 -10.80
CA GLU A 291 7.11 -2.29 -11.33
C GLU A 291 7.50 -1.25 -12.40
N LEU A 292 8.68 -0.64 -12.28
CA LEU A 292 9.21 0.28 -13.28
C LEU A 292 9.56 -0.45 -14.58
N CYS A 293 10.21 -1.61 -14.51
CA CYS A 293 10.51 -2.44 -15.70
C CYS A 293 9.22 -2.87 -16.43
N HIS A 294 8.11 -3.04 -15.71
CA HIS A 294 6.82 -3.31 -16.35
C HIS A 294 6.33 -2.18 -17.26
N LEU A 295 6.76 -0.93 -17.06
CA LEU A 295 6.46 0.16 -17.97
C LEU A 295 6.98 -0.13 -19.38
N ARG A 296 8.16 -0.72 -19.54
CA ARG A 296 8.76 -1.10 -20.84
C ARG A 296 8.44 -2.52 -21.29
N HIS A 297 8.28 -3.45 -20.34
CA HIS A 297 7.97 -4.86 -20.63
C HIS A 297 6.82 -5.40 -19.76
N MET A 298 5.61 -5.48 -20.34
CA MET A 298 4.38 -5.88 -19.62
C MET A 298 4.32 -7.36 -19.20
N ASN A 299 5.29 -8.17 -19.58
CA ASN A 299 5.40 -9.57 -19.22
C ASN A 299 6.82 -9.87 -18.74
N HIS A 300 6.98 -10.94 -17.97
CA HIS A 300 8.27 -11.43 -17.48
C HIS A 300 9.06 -12.14 -18.59
N SER A 301 9.20 -11.51 -19.76
CA SER A 301 9.97 -12.00 -20.91
C SER A 301 11.48 -11.99 -20.64
N PRO A 302 12.30 -12.62 -21.50
CA PRO A 302 13.76 -12.47 -21.41
C PRO A 302 14.22 -11.01 -21.43
N ALA A 303 13.56 -10.14 -22.23
CA ALA A 303 13.84 -8.71 -22.26
C ALA A 303 13.56 -8.03 -20.91
N TYR A 304 12.42 -8.32 -20.29
CA TYR A 304 12.11 -7.86 -18.93
C TYR A 304 13.19 -8.26 -17.93
N ARG A 305 13.59 -9.53 -17.92
CA ARG A 305 14.60 -10.02 -16.96
C ARG A 305 15.96 -9.39 -17.19
N ALA A 306 16.35 -9.20 -18.45
CA ALA A 306 17.59 -8.51 -18.80
C ALA A 306 17.56 -7.05 -18.33
N GLU A 307 16.42 -6.36 -18.46
CA GLU A 307 16.25 -5.00 -17.97
C GLU A 307 16.27 -4.94 -16.43
N LEU A 308 15.50 -5.79 -15.76
CA LEU A 308 15.45 -5.83 -14.30
C LEU A 308 16.82 -6.13 -13.68
N ALA A 309 17.60 -7.03 -14.29
CA ALA A 309 18.94 -7.38 -13.82
C ALA A 309 19.93 -6.20 -13.83
N ARG A 310 19.68 -5.14 -14.62
CA ARG A 310 20.50 -3.92 -14.62
C ARG A 310 20.37 -3.12 -13.32
N TYR A 311 19.21 -3.21 -12.67
CA TYR A 311 18.89 -2.45 -11.46
C TYR A 311 18.84 -3.33 -10.21
N SER A 312 18.46 -4.59 -10.36
CA SER A 312 18.38 -5.59 -9.30
C SER A 312 19.11 -6.87 -9.75
N PRO A 313 20.45 -6.94 -9.64
CA PRO A 313 21.22 -8.10 -10.12
C PRO A 313 20.79 -9.43 -9.49
N ASP A 314 20.49 -9.45 -8.19
CA ASP A 314 19.95 -10.62 -7.47
C ASP A 314 18.41 -10.67 -7.48
N TRP A 315 17.77 -10.30 -8.60
CA TRP A 315 16.31 -10.34 -8.70
C TRP A 315 15.70 -11.72 -8.38
N PRO A 316 16.31 -12.89 -8.69
CA PRO A 316 15.71 -14.18 -8.33
C PRO A 316 15.69 -14.43 -6.82
N GLY A 317 16.71 -13.97 -6.10
CA GLY A 317 16.76 -14.01 -4.64
C GLY A 317 15.72 -13.08 -4.04
N CYS A 318 15.63 -11.85 -4.55
CA CYS A 318 14.65 -10.86 -4.10
C CYS A 318 13.20 -11.29 -4.34
N GLU A 319 12.87 -11.92 -5.48
CA GLU A 319 11.52 -12.45 -5.75
C GLU A 319 11.12 -13.51 -4.71
N LYS A 320 12.00 -14.47 -4.41
CA LYS A 320 11.77 -15.47 -3.37
C LYS A 320 11.60 -14.83 -1.99
N ALA A 321 12.39 -13.80 -1.70
CA ALA A 321 12.33 -13.07 -0.44
C ALA A 321 11.03 -12.25 -0.30
N LEU A 322 10.53 -11.63 -1.38
CA LEU A 322 9.20 -10.97 -1.38
C LEU A 322 8.07 -11.95 -1.12
N ASP A 323 8.15 -13.15 -1.70
CA ASP A 323 7.23 -14.26 -1.48
C ASP A 323 7.21 -14.70 -0.01
N HIS A 324 8.40 -14.81 0.59
CA HIS A 324 8.56 -15.13 2.00
C HIS A 324 8.03 -13.99 2.89
N ALA A 325 8.39 -12.74 2.59
CA ALA A 325 7.93 -11.56 3.33
C ALA A 325 6.39 -11.45 3.33
N TRP A 326 5.72 -11.79 2.22
CA TRP A 326 4.25 -11.78 2.16
C TRP A 326 3.64 -12.80 3.12
N ARG A 327 4.23 -13.99 3.19
CA ARG A 327 3.79 -15.07 4.10
C ARG A 327 4.16 -14.78 5.56
N GLY A 328 5.19 -13.99 5.79
CA GLY A 328 5.70 -13.59 7.11
C GLY A 328 5.12 -12.28 7.63
N LEU A 329 4.13 -11.68 6.95
CA LEU A 329 3.47 -10.47 7.45
C LEU A 329 2.91 -10.69 8.86
N PRO A 330 3.09 -9.74 9.78
CA PRO A 330 2.54 -9.87 11.12
C PRO A 330 1.01 -9.84 11.07
N TRP A 331 0.36 -10.52 12.02
CA TRP A 331 -1.10 -10.69 12.04
C TRP A 331 -1.87 -9.38 11.87
N TRP A 332 -1.39 -8.30 12.52
CA TRP A 332 -2.03 -6.98 12.49
C TRP A 332 -1.94 -6.34 11.10
N ALA A 333 -0.99 -6.75 10.26
CA ALA A 333 -0.82 -6.27 8.91
C ALA A 333 -1.46 -7.18 7.86
N LEU A 334 -2.02 -8.35 8.21
CA LEU A 334 -2.52 -9.27 7.19
C LEU A 334 -3.69 -8.69 6.36
N PRO A 335 -3.85 -9.11 5.08
CA PRO A 335 -4.98 -8.68 4.25
C PRO A 335 -6.33 -9.14 4.80
N GLY A 336 -7.38 -8.33 4.67
CA GLY A 336 -8.76 -8.73 5.03
C GLY A 336 -9.10 -8.68 6.53
N GLY A 337 -8.33 -7.92 7.32
CA GLY A 337 -8.48 -7.81 8.77
C GLY A 337 -9.60 -6.89 9.28
N ASP A 338 -10.38 -6.23 8.42
CA ASP A 338 -11.50 -5.38 8.86
C ASP A 338 -12.85 -5.98 8.43
N PRO A 339 -13.64 -6.58 9.35
CA PRO A 339 -14.96 -7.10 9.01
C PRO A 339 -15.95 -6.03 8.55
N SER A 340 -15.69 -4.73 8.75
CA SER A 340 -16.57 -3.66 8.26
C SER A 340 -16.33 -3.23 6.80
N GLU A 341 -15.29 -3.73 6.12
CA GLU A 341 -15.04 -3.41 4.70
C GLU A 341 -15.69 -4.41 3.73
N ASP A 342 -16.21 -5.55 4.21
CA ASP A 342 -16.83 -6.57 3.33
C ASP A 342 -18.32 -6.27 3.00
N ASP A 343 -18.88 -5.14 3.47
CA ASP A 343 -20.28 -4.70 3.24
C ASP A 343 -20.41 -3.46 2.32
N ALA A 344 -19.41 -3.15 1.49
CA ALA A 344 -19.48 -2.07 0.49
C ALA A 344 -19.38 -2.58 -0.95
#